data_AF-A0A9R1ND73-F1
#
_entry.id   AF-A0A9R1ND73-F1
#
_cell.length_a   1.000
_cell.length_b   1.000
_cell.length_c   1.000
_cell.angle_alpha   90.00
_cell.angle_beta   90.00
_cell.angle_gamma   90.00
#
_symmetry.space_group_name_H-M   'P 1'
#
loop_
_entity.id
_entity.type
_entity.pdbx_description
1 polymer ?
#
loop_
_entity_poly.entity_id
_entity_poly.type
_entity_poly.pdbx_seq_one_letter_code
_entity_poly.pdbx_strand_id
1 'polypeptide(L)'
;MAPFATPMRSASLQLSALLCILLCSEVWVLQCGAAIGINYGQVGNNLPTPAQVVSLLSSLRVGKVRIYDVNPQVLAAFAGTGIELIVTVPNDLVQPMAASAGQAMQWATANIKPYFPATRVTGIAVGNEVFTDDDEALKASLVPAMRNLHAALAQLGMDGYVHVSTASSLGVLANSYPPSQGAFTPECAPLMLPFLRFLAETNAPFWINAYPYFAYKADPANVSLSYALSDPYHVGAVDPYTHLQYTSMLYAQVDAVTFAAARLGYGGIPVFVSETGWPSKGDADEVGATVENARAYNRNLLVRQVGNEGTPLRPRQRLEVYLFALFNEDMKPGPTSERNYGLYQPDGRMVYNVGLAQQQTTSAASLSLAASSAPPTRDVGKDLTCLCILSALAILLTSQAFLLG
;
A
#
# COMPACT_ATOMS: atom_id res chain seq x y z
N MET A 1 60.15 38.05 -25.54
CA MET A 1 58.71 38.38 -25.55
C MET A 1 57.95 37.07 -25.59
N ALA A 2 57.12 36.82 -24.57
CA ALA A 2 56.57 35.52 -24.21
C ALA A 2 55.42 35.07 -25.14
N PRO A 3 55.17 33.75 -25.29
CA PRO A 3 54.06 33.24 -26.09
C PRO A 3 52.76 33.16 -25.26
N PHE A 4 51.65 33.36 -25.95
CA PHE A 4 50.28 33.25 -25.43
C PHE A 4 49.96 31.81 -24.98
N ALA A 5 49.51 31.66 -23.73
CA ALA A 5 48.88 30.45 -23.23
C ALA A 5 47.35 30.59 -23.31
N THR A 6 46.69 29.71 -24.07
CA THR A 6 45.23 29.57 -24.13
C THR A 6 44.67 28.87 -22.88
N PRO A 7 43.49 29.26 -22.36
CA PRO A 7 42.98 28.73 -21.09
C PRO A 7 42.26 27.39 -21.28
N MET A 8 42.90 26.29 -20.87
CA MET A 8 42.36 24.92 -20.86
C MET A 8 41.38 24.62 -19.70
N ARG A 9 40.88 25.62 -18.97
CA ARG A 9 40.08 25.40 -17.73
C ARG A 9 38.56 25.31 -17.92
N SER A 10 38.02 25.70 -19.08
CA SER A 10 36.57 25.72 -19.34
C SER A 10 35.99 24.34 -19.68
N ALA A 11 36.74 23.54 -20.44
CA ALA A 11 36.27 22.22 -20.88
C ALA A 11 36.14 21.21 -19.72
N SER A 12 37.01 21.30 -18.71
CA SER A 12 36.99 20.40 -17.54
C SER A 12 35.80 20.63 -16.62
N LEU A 13 35.32 21.88 -16.46
CA LEU A 13 34.11 22.15 -15.67
C LEU A 13 32.84 21.72 -16.42
N GLN A 14 32.80 21.88 -17.74
CA GLN A 14 31.65 21.46 -18.55
C GLN A 14 31.53 19.93 -18.60
N LEU A 15 32.65 19.21 -18.66
CA LEU A 15 32.64 17.74 -18.62
C LEU A 15 32.19 17.21 -17.25
N SER A 16 32.60 17.85 -16.14
CA SER A 16 32.16 17.49 -14.78
C SER A 16 30.68 17.79 -14.53
N ALA A 17 30.16 18.90 -15.06
CA ALA A 17 28.72 19.21 -14.99
C ALA A 17 27.88 18.23 -15.82
N LEU A 18 28.34 17.84 -17.01
CA LEU A 18 27.66 16.85 -17.84
C LEU A 18 27.68 15.45 -17.18
N LEU A 19 28.79 15.08 -16.54
CA LEU A 19 28.91 13.84 -15.78
C LEU A 19 28.03 13.83 -14.52
N CYS A 20 27.90 14.95 -13.80
CA CYS A 20 26.94 15.07 -12.69
C CYS A 20 25.48 15.02 -13.17
N ILE A 21 25.15 15.59 -14.32
CA ILE A 21 23.80 15.51 -14.90
C ILE A 21 23.50 14.08 -15.37
N LEU A 22 24.48 13.38 -15.95
CA LEU A 22 24.34 11.97 -16.35
C LEU A 22 24.25 11.03 -15.13
N LEU A 23 25.07 11.25 -14.10
CA LEU A 23 24.99 10.53 -12.82
C LEU A 23 23.70 10.86 -12.05
N CYS A 24 23.18 12.08 -12.13
CA CYS A 24 21.85 12.40 -11.63
C CYS A 24 20.76 11.74 -12.47
N SER A 25 20.87 11.66 -13.79
CA SER A 25 19.87 11.00 -14.65
C SER A 25 19.80 9.48 -14.44
N GLU A 26 20.91 8.86 -14.05
CA GLU A 26 20.95 7.44 -13.62
C GLU A 26 20.38 7.24 -12.21
N VAL A 27 20.38 8.28 -11.36
CA VAL A 27 19.69 8.29 -10.04
C VAL A 27 18.18 8.60 -10.18
N TRP A 28 17.73 9.08 -11.34
CA TRP A 28 16.31 9.17 -11.70
C TRP A 28 15.84 7.98 -12.55
N VAL A 29 16.50 6.83 -12.48
CA VAL A 29 15.84 5.56 -12.78
C VAL A 29 14.78 5.35 -11.71
N LEU A 30 13.61 5.90 -12.01
CA LEU A 30 12.30 5.71 -11.37
C LEU A 30 12.31 4.59 -10.35
N GLN A 31 12.52 4.96 -9.08
CA GLN A 31 12.15 4.14 -7.96
C GLN A 31 10.62 4.14 -7.88
N CYS A 32 9.98 3.51 -8.86
CA CYS A 32 8.62 3.01 -8.76
C CYS A 32 8.66 1.78 -7.86
N GLY A 33 9.17 1.97 -6.63
CA GLY A 33 9.07 0.99 -5.56
C GLY A 33 7.59 0.91 -5.20
N ALA A 34 7.01 -0.26 -5.46
CA ALA A 34 5.67 -0.70 -5.10
C ALA A 34 4.75 0.37 -4.53
N ALA A 35 3.96 0.98 -5.41
CA ALA A 35 2.99 1.97 -5.02
C ALA A 35 1.96 1.43 -4.01
N ILE A 36 1.79 0.11 -3.83
CA ILE A 36 0.82 -0.50 -2.93
C ILE A 36 1.40 -1.82 -2.36
N GLY A 37 1.04 -2.16 -1.12
CA GLY A 37 1.27 -3.49 -0.55
C GLY A 37 0.16 -4.47 -0.95
N ILE A 38 0.36 -5.77 -0.75
CA ILE A 38 -0.67 -6.78 -1.04
C ILE A 38 -0.70 -7.88 0.01
N ASN A 39 -1.88 -8.36 0.35
CA ASN A 39 -2.07 -9.50 1.23
C ASN A 39 -1.88 -10.79 0.43
N TYR A 40 -0.96 -11.65 0.87
CA TYR A 40 -0.76 -13.00 0.35
C TYR A 40 -1.43 -14.00 1.30
N GLY A 41 -2.73 -14.19 1.07
CA GLY A 41 -3.52 -15.24 1.71
C GLY A 41 -3.13 -16.63 1.20
N GLN A 42 -3.20 -17.63 2.09
CA GLN A 42 -2.78 -19.01 1.84
C GLN A 42 -3.89 -20.02 2.14
N VAL A 43 -5.14 -19.58 2.30
CA VAL A 43 -6.28 -20.45 2.61
C VAL A 43 -6.86 -21.03 1.32
N GLY A 44 -6.07 -21.89 0.67
CA GLY A 44 -6.47 -22.62 -0.53
C GLY A 44 -5.56 -23.82 -0.81
N ASN A 45 -6.07 -24.81 -1.56
CA ASN A 45 -5.32 -26.06 -1.87
C ASN A 45 -4.73 -26.11 -3.29
N ASN A 46 -4.90 -25.03 -4.05
CA ASN A 46 -4.53 -24.91 -5.46
C ASN A 46 -3.63 -23.70 -5.76
N LEU A 47 -3.11 -23.05 -4.71
CA LEU A 47 -2.29 -21.83 -4.82
C LEU A 47 -0.88 -22.15 -5.38
N PRO A 48 -0.24 -21.18 -6.07
CA PRO A 48 1.13 -21.34 -6.52
C PRO A 48 2.11 -21.52 -5.35
N THR A 49 3.26 -22.13 -5.65
CA THR A 49 4.34 -22.25 -4.67
C THR A 49 4.89 -20.87 -4.29
N PRO A 50 5.45 -20.69 -3.07
CA PRO A 50 5.99 -19.40 -2.65
C PRO A 50 7.02 -18.80 -3.61
N ALA A 51 7.84 -19.62 -4.28
CA ALA A 51 8.80 -19.16 -5.29
C ALA A 51 8.13 -18.59 -6.56
N GLN A 52 7.04 -19.20 -7.01
CA GLN A 52 6.22 -18.67 -8.11
C GLN A 52 5.54 -17.35 -7.69
N VAL A 53 5.08 -17.26 -6.45
CA VAL A 53 4.49 -16.03 -5.89
C VAL A 53 5.51 -14.89 -5.84
N VAL A 54 6.73 -15.14 -5.37
CA VAL A 54 7.83 -14.15 -5.40
C VAL A 54 8.10 -13.66 -6.83
N SER A 55 8.13 -14.59 -7.80
CA SER A 55 8.33 -14.24 -9.21
C SER A 55 7.21 -13.36 -9.75
N LEU A 56 5.95 -13.67 -9.41
CA LEU A 56 4.79 -12.86 -9.76
C LEU A 56 4.89 -11.47 -9.13
N LEU A 57 5.09 -11.38 -7.81
CA LEU A 57 5.20 -10.10 -7.10
C LEU A 57 6.30 -9.21 -7.66
N SER A 58 7.46 -9.80 -7.99
CA SER A 58 8.58 -9.11 -8.63
C SER A 58 8.18 -8.55 -10.00
N SER A 59 7.45 -9.33 -10.82
CA SER A 59 6.96 -8.87 -12.13
C SER A 59 5.96 -7.71 -12.03
N LEU A 60 5.21 -7.66 -10.93
CA LEU A 60 4.26 -6.59 -10.61
C LEU A 60 4.90 -5.40 -9.88
N ARG A 61 6.21 -5.47 -9.59
CA ARG A 61 6.95 -4.51 -8.77
C ARG A 61 6.31 -4.27 -7.41
N VAL A 62 5.70 -5.32 -6.83
CA VAL A 62 5.16 -5.29 -5.47
C VAL A 62 6.30 -5.58 -4.50
N GLY A 63 6.47 -4.69 -3.53
CA GLY A 63 7.62 -4.62 -2.64
C GLY A 63 7.22 -4.66 -1.17
N LYS A 64 5.91 -4.76 -0.88
CA LYS A 64 5.37 -4.95 0.46
C LYS A 64 4.28 -6.01 0.42
N VAL A 65 4.40 -7.00 1.29
CA VAL A 65 3.46 -8.12 1.38
C VAL A 65 3.09 -8.35 2.85
N ARG A 66 1.83 -8.68 3.10
CA ARG A 66 1.37 -9.19 4.40
C ARG A 66 0.98 -10.66 4.27
N ILE A 67 1.45 -11.48 5.21
CA ILE A 67 1.03 -12.87 5.39
C ILE A 67 0.39 -13.07 6.77
N TYR A 68 -0.48 -14.07 6.87
CA TYR A 68 -1.32 -14.33 8.04
C TYR A 68 -0.75 -15.36 9.02
N ASP A 69 0.51 -15.75 8.80
CA ASP A 69 1.24 -16.73 9.59
C ASP A 69 2.76 -16.43 9.54
N VAL A 70 3.55 -17.44 9.91
CA VAL A 70 5.02 -17.47 9.77
C VAL A 70 5.45 -18.70 8.96
N ASN A 71 4.78 -18.96 7.84
CA ASN A 71 5.08 -20.13 7.00
C ASN A 71 6.57 -20.15 6.59
N PRO A 72 7.36 -21.15 7.02
CA PRO A 72 8.80 -21.20 6.79
C PRO A 72 9.16 -21.28 5.30
N GLN A 73 8.29 -21.87 4.46
CA GLN A 73 8.51 -21.94 3.02
C GLN A 73 8.38 -20.57 2.37
N VAL A 74 7.43 -19.75 2.83
CA VAL A 74 7.26 -18.36 2.38
C VAL A 74 8.43 -17.52 2.85
N LEU A 75 8.76 -17.57 4.15
CA LEU A 75 9.87 -16.80 4.71
C LEU A 75 11.19 -17.13 4.01
N ALA A 76 11.47 -18.40 3.71
CA ALA A 76 12.65 -18.81 2.96
C ALA A 76 12.63 -18.32 1.50
N ALA A 77 11.48 -18.42 0.81
CA ALA A 77 11.38 -17.99 -0.59
C ALA A 77 11.56 -16.47 -0.77
N PHE A 78 11.18 -15.68 0.24
CA PHE A 78 11.31 -14.22 0.21
C PHE A 78 12.72 -13.71 0.55
N ALA A 79 13.65 -14.60 0.95
CA ALA A 79 15.02 -14.24 1.27
C ALA A 79 15.74 -13.62 0.06
N GLY A 80 16.39 -12.46 0.26
CA GLY A 80 17.16 -11.77 -0.78
C GLY A 80 16.32 -11.07 -1.85
N THR A 81 14.99 -11.15 -1.80
CA THR A 81 14.10 -10.53 -2.81
C THR A 81 13.97 -9.01 -2.66
N GLY A 82 14.24 -8.49 -1.46
CA GLY A 82 14.01 -7.09 -1.13
C GLY A 82 12.54 -6.74 -0.82
N ILE A 83 11.60 -7.68 -0.97
CA ILE A 83 10.18 -7.49 -0.62
C ILE A 83 10.04 -7.46 0.91
N GLU A 84 9.40 -6.41 1.43
CA GLU A 84 9.10 -6.26 2.85
C GLU A 84 7.91 -7.14 3.26
N LEU A 85 8.02 -7.78 4.42
CA LEU A 85 6.99 -8.64 4.99
C LEU A 85 6.44 -8.11 6.31
N ILE A 86 5.12 -8.03 6.37
CA ILE A 86 4.37 -8.10 7.63
C ILE A 86 3.95 -9.56 7.82
N VAL A 87 4.36 -10.16 8.94
CA VAL A 87 3.94 -11.50 9.35
C VAL A 87 2.92 -11.40 10.48
N THR A 88 2.17 -12.47 10.75
CA THR A 88 1.11 -12.43 11.77
C THR A 88 1.35 -13.51 12.83
N VAL A 89 1.24 -13.12 14.11
CA VAL A 89 1.08 -14.07 15.23
C VAL A 89 -0.39 -14.50 15.24
N PRO A 90 -0.69 -15.79 15.10
CA PRO A 90 -2.05 -16.30 15.23
C PRO A 90 -2.73 -15.95 16.56
N ASN A 91 -4.06 -15.76 16.55
CA ASN A 91 -4.82 -15.31 17.74
C ASN A 91 -4.66 -16.27 18.93
N ASP A 92 -4.56 -17.59 18.71
CA ASP A 92 -4.39 -18.62 19.73
C ASP A 92 -3.06 -18.52 20.49
N LEU A 93 -2.05 -17.84 19.94
CA LEU A 93 -0.77 -17.60 20.61
C LEU A 93 -0.72 -16.32 21.43
N VAL A 94 -1.73 -15.44 21.32
CA VAL A 94 -1.75 -14.15 22.02
C VAL A 94 -1.78 -14.34 23.54
N GLN A 95 -2.70 -15.15 24.08
CA GLN A 95 -2.79 -15.38 25.52
C GLN A 95 -1.53 -16.08 26.10
N PRO A 96 -0.99 -17.15 25.48
CA PRO A 96 0.28 -17.74 25.91
C PRO A 96 1.46 -16.75 25.93
N MET A 97 1.56 -15.89 24.91
CA MET A 97 2.62 -14.86 24.85
C MET A 97 2.43 -13.76 25.90
N ALA A 98 1.20 -13.39 26.20
CA ALA A 98 0.89 -12.44 27.27
C ALA A 98 1.32 -13.01 28.64
N ALA A 99 1.04 -14.29 28.88
CA ALA A 99 1.33 -14.97 30.13
C ALA A 99 2.83 -15.22 30.37
N SER A 100 3.66 -15.25 29.31
CA SER A 100 5.08 -15.56 29.44
C SER A 100 5.96 -14.85 28.41
N ALA A 101 6.85 -13.99 28.90
CA ALA A 101 7.91 -13.39 28.08
C ALA A 101 8.82 -14.45 27.43
N GLY A 102 9.00 -15.60 28.07
CA GLY A 102 9.73 -16.74 27.51
C GLY A 102 9.08 -17.32 26.26
N GLN A 103 7.74 -17.38 26.22
CA GLN A 103 6.98 -17.83 25.04
C GLN A 103 7.16 -16.85 23.87
N ALA A 104 7.08 -15.54 24.13
CA ALA A 104 7.32 -14.52 23.11
C ALA A 104 8.77 -14.58 22.57
N MET A 105 9.77 -14.75 23.45
CA MET A 105 11.17 -14.94 23.07
C MET A 105 11.39 -16.21 22.22
N GLN A 106 10.81 -17.34 22.66
CA GLN A 106 10.89 -18.60 21.93
C GLN A 106 10.28 -18.47 20.54
N TRP A 107 9.10 -17.83 20.44
CA TRP A 107 8.44 -17.61 19.16
C TRP A 107 9.26 -16.72 18.23
N ALA A 108 9.80 -15.59 18.70
CA ALA A 108 10.63 -14.70 17.87
C ALA A 108 11.91 -15.39 17.41
N THR A 109 12.54 -16.17 18.30
CA THR A 109 13.76 -16.94 18.01
C THR A 109 13.53 -18.05 17.00
N ALA A 110 12.37 -18.72 17.05
CA ALA A 110 12.05 -19.82 16.15
C ALA A 110 11.54 -19.34 14.78
N ASN A 111 10.76 -18.26 14.75
CA ASN A 111 9.97 -17.89 13.56
C ASN A 111 10.51 -16.68 12.80
N ILE A 112 11.25 -15.77 13.45
CA ILE A 112 11.74 -14.54 12.81
C ILE A 112 13.26 -14.58 12.66
N LYS A 113 13.97 -14.88 13.74
CA LYS A 113 15.43 -14.86 13.78
C LYS A 113 16.13 -15.68 12.68
N PRO A 114 15.67 -16.88 12.28
CA PRO A 114 16.37 -17.68 11.28
C PRO A 114 16.37 -17.06 9.88
N TYR A 115 15.40 -16.18 9.60
CA TYR A 115 15.21 -15.57 8.27
C TYR A 115 15.75 -14.15 8.19
N PHE A 116 15.88 -13.46 9.33
CA PHE A 116 16.36 -12.09 9.38
C PHE A 116 17.90 -12.00 9.33
N PRO A 117 18.51 -11.08 8.57
CA PRO A 117 17.90 -10.03 7.75
C PRO A 117 17.68 -10.41 6.27
N ALA A 118 17.99 -11.65 5.88
CA ALA A 118 17.88 -12.07 4.48
C ALA A 118 16.45 -11.90 3.94
N THR A 119 15.46 -12.26 4.74
CA THR A 119 14.04 -11.94 4.53
C THR A 119 13.71 -10.66 5.28
N ARG A 120 13.20 -9.64 4.55
CA ARG A 120 12.93 -8.31 5.11
C ARG A 120 11.61 -8.28 5.87
N VAL A 121 11.54 -8.97 7.01
CA VAL A 121 10.43 -8.79 7.95
C VAL A 121 10.54 -7.39 8.55
N THR A 122 9.54 -6.54 8.32
CA THR A 122 9.49 -5.15 8.80
C THR A 122 8.35 -4.92 9.79
N GLY A 123 7.42 -5.88 9.90
CA GLY A 123 6.30 -5.79 10.82
C GLY A 123 5.82 -7.15 11.32
N ILE A 124 5.31 -7.17 12.54
CA ILE A 124 4.61 -8.31 13.13
C ILE A 124 3.25 -7.85 13.64
N ALA A 125 2.18 -8.36 13.03
CA ALA A 125 0.81 -8.19 13.49
C ALA A 125 0.53 -9.23 14.58
N VAL A 126 0.34 -8.79 15.82
CA VAL A 126 -0.02 -9.68 16.92
C VAL A 126 -1.53 -9.88 16.91
N GLY A 127 -1.96 -11.04 16.43
CA GLY A 127 -3.36 -11.33 16.15
C GLY A 127 -3.93 -10.54 14.95
N ASN A 128 -5.18 -10.87 14.63
CA ASN A 128 -5.98 -10.22 13.60
C ASN A 128 -7.41 -10.01 14.15
N GLU A 129 -7.85 -8.75 14.14
CA GLU A 129 -9.17 -8.28 14.57
C GLU A 129 -9.56 -8.63 16.02
N VAL A 130 -8.56 -8.80 16.88
CA VAL A 130 -8.72 -9.23 18.28
C VAL A 130 -9.66 -8.33 19.08
N PHE A 131 -9.61 -7.01 18.91
CA PHE A 131 -10.45 -6.08 19.68
C PHE A 131 -11.96 -6.23 19.42
N THR A 132 -12.34 -6.87 18.30
CA THR A 132 -13.73 -7.18 17.96
C THR A 132 -14.07 -8.65 18.12
N ASP A 133 -13.18 -9.44 18.74
CA ASP A 133 -13.44 -10.83 19.12
C ASP A 133 -14.37 -10.89 20.35
N ASP A 134 -15.08 -12.01 20.50
CA ASP A 134 -15.97 -12.27 21.62
C ASP A 134 -15.21 -12.69 22.90
N ASP A 135 -13.95 -13.14 22.77
CA ASP A 135 -13.12 -13.53 23.91
C ASP A 135 -12.49 -12.31 24.62
N GLU A 136 -13.08 -11.92 25.74
CA GLU A 136 -12.58 -10.86 26.62
C GLU A 136 -11.16 -11.11 27.15
N ALA A 137 -10.81 -12.37 27.43
CA ALA A 137 -9.49 -12.71 27.92
C ALA A 137 -8.45 -12.59 26.80
N LEU A 138 -8.81 -12.92 25.56
CA LEU A 138 -7.98 -12.70 24.38
C LEU A 138 -7.73 -11.19 24.18
N LYS A 139 -8.79 -10.38 24.21
CA LYS A 139 -8.73 -8.91 24.12
C LYS A 139 -7.81 -8.29 25.17
N ALA A 140 -7.98 -8.68 26.44
CA ALA A 140 -7.15 -8.20 27.53
C ALA A 140 -5.67 -8.63 27.41
N SER A 141 -5.38 -9.74 26.74
CA SER A 141 -4.03 -10.29 26.58
C SER A 141 -3.22 -9.64 25.46
N LEU A 142 -3.87 -8.92 24.55
CA LEU A 142 -3.22 -8.42 23.33
C LEU A 142 -2.03 -7.50 23.59
N VAL A 143 -2.23 -6.42 24.36
CA VAL A 143 -1.15 -5.45 24.63
C VAL A 143 -0.01 -6.07 25.47
N PRO A 144 -0.27 -6.87 26.52
CA PRO A 144 0.77 -7.63 27.19
C PRO A 144 1.60 -8.53 26.26
N ALA A 145 0.95 -9.26 25.35
CA ALA A 145 1.64 -10.11 24.36
C ALA A 145 2.54 -9.27 23.44
N MET A 146 2.03 -8.14 22.93
CA MET A 146 2.81 -7.20 22.11
C MET A 146 4.03 -6.65 22.84
N ARG A 147 3.89 -6.30 24.13
CA ARG A 147 5.01 -5.83 24.96
C ARG A 147 6.07 -6.91 25.15
N ASN A 148 5.67 -8.14 25.44
CA ASN A 148 6.59 -9.27 25.56
C ASN A 148 7.31 -9.56 24.24
N LEU A 149 6.60 -9.52 23.11
CA LEU A 149 7.20 -9.72 21.79
C LEU A 149 8.17 -8.60 21.42
N HIS A 150 7.80 -7.34 21.63
CA HIS A 150 8.71 -6.21 21.40
C HIS A 150 9.98 -6.32 22.24
N ALA A 151 9.86 -6.68 23.53
CA ALA A 151 11.01 -6.90 24.40
C ALA A 151 11.91 -8.07 23.92
N ALA A 152 11.31 -9.11 23.35
CA ALA A 152 12.07 -10.21 22.73
C ALA A 152 12.82 -9.73 21.48
N LEU A 153 12.17 -8.97 20.60
CA LEU A 153 12.82 -8.39 19.42
C LEU A 153 13.98 -7.46 19.79
N ALA A 154 13.82 -6.66 20.85
CA ALA A 154 14.89 -5.80 21.35
C ALA A 154 16.11 -6.59 21.85
N GLN A 155 15.88 -7.67 22.61
CA GLN A 155 16.94 -8.60 23.02
C GLN A 155 17.62 -9.31 21.84
N LEU A 156 16.91 -9.48 20.72
CA LEU A 156 17.44 -10.03 19.48
C LEU A 156 18.07 -8.97 18.55
N GLY A 157 18.01 -7.68 18.92
CA GLY A 157 18.54 -6.56 18.12
C GLY A 157 17.72 -6.23 16.87
N MET A 158 16.42 -6.52 16.87
CA MET A 158 15.51 -6.38 15.72
C MET A 158 14.48 -5.25 15.89
N ASP A 159 14.32 -4.69 17.08
CA ASP A 159 13.31 -3.67 17.42
C ASP A 159 13.46 -2.36 16.63
N GLY A 160 14.67 -2.02 16.20
CA GLY A 160 14.92 -0.87 15.30
C GLY A 160 14.42 -1.06 13.86
N TYR A 161 14.07 -2.30 13.47
CA TYR A 161 13.67 -2.65 12.09
C TYR A 161 12.29 -3.29 11.99
N VAL A 162 11.84 -3.96 13.04
CA VAL A 162 10.60 -4.74 13.06
C VAL A 162 9.58 -4.09 13.99
N HIS A 163 8.57 -3.47 13.39
CA HIS A 163 7.46 -2.89 14.17
C HIS A 163 6.51 -3.96 14.69
N VAL A 164 6.00 -3.78 15.91
CA VAL A 164 4.95 -4.63 16.48
C VAL A 164 3.67 -3.81 16.55
N SER A 165 2.58 -4.34 16.00
CA SER A 165 1.24 -3.74 16.08
C SER A 165 0.18 -4.84 16.02
N THR A 166 -1.09 -4.50 15.89
CA THR A 166 -2.18 -5.46 15.61
C THR A 166 -3.06 -4.92 14.50
N ALA A 167 -3.56 -5.80 13.63
CA ALA A 167 -4.55 -5.43 12.62
C ALA A 167 -5.93 -5.40 13.26
N SER A 168 -6.60 -4.25 13.27
CA SER A 168 -7.94 -4.08 13.86
C SER A 168 -9.00 -3.95 12.77
N SER A 169 -10.20 -4.48 12.99
CA SER A 169 -11.34 -4.21 12.11
C SER A 169 -11.87 -2.78 12.35
N LEU A 170 -12.62 -2.22 11.40
CA LEU A 170 -13.36 -0.96 11.64
C LEU A 170 -14.46 -1.08 12.70
N GLY A 171 -14.82 -2.29 13.13
CA GLY A 171 -15.80 -2.52 14.20
C GLY A 171 -15.37 -1.98 15.56
N VAL A 172 -14.10 -1.59 15.73
CA VAL A 172 -13.62 -0.88 16.93
C VAL A 172 -14.21 0.53 17.08
N LEU A 173 -14.82 1.10 16.02
CA LEU A 173 -15.42 2.43 16.03
C LEU A 173 -16.92 2.37 16.31
N ALA A 174 -17.39 3.21 17.24
CA ALA A 174 -18.82 3.48 17.42
C ALA A 174 -19.33 4.48 16.37
N ASN A 175 -18.50 5.47 16.03
CA ASN A 175 -18.82 6.49 15.03
C ASN A 175 -17.67 6.58 14.03
N SER A 176 -18.01 6.63 12.75
CA SER A 176 -17.06 6.82 11.64
C SER A 176 -17.54 7.83 10.59
N TYR A 177 -18.76 8.35 10.72
CA TYR A 177 -19.33 9.38 9.85
C TYR A 177 -20.01 10.50 10.66
N PRO A 178 -19.68 11.78 10.41
CA PRO A 178 -18.56 12.23 9.58
C PRO A 178 -17.21 11.87 10.23
N PRO A 179 -16.09 11.81 9.49
CA PRO A 179 -14.80 11.33 10.01
C PRO A 179 -14.31 12.05 11.27
N SER A 180 -14.53 13.36 11.39
CA SER A 180 -14.19 14.15 12.59
C SER A 180 -14.88 13.69 13.88
N GLN A 181 -16.01 12.97 13.75
CA GLN A 181 -16.72 12.35 14.87
C GLN A 181 -16.25 10.92 15.16
N GLY A 182 -15.19 10.46 14.50
CA GLY A 182 -14.50 9.22 14.77
C GLY A 182 -14.29 8.99 16.28
N ALA A 183 -14.81 7.88 16.79
CA ALA A 183 -14.69 7.49 18.19
C ALA A 183 -14.73 5.97 18.34
N PHE A 184 -13.88 5.42 19.20
CA PHE A 184 -13.91 4.00 19.55
C PHE A 184 -15.20 3.67 20.30
N THR A 185 -15.65 2.41 20.24
CA THR A 185 -16.78 1.96 21.05
C THR A 185 -16.46 2.08 22.55
N PRO A 186 -17.47 2.25 23.43
CA PRO A 186 -17.26 2.27 24.87
C PRO A 186 -16.52 1.04 25.40
N GLU A 187 -16.74 -0.13 24.78
CA GLU A 187 -16.10 -1.40 25.12
C GLU A 187 -14.64 -1.43 24.65
N CYS A 188 -14.35 -0.91 23.46
CA CYS A 188 -13.00 -0.88 22.91
C CYS A 188 -12.12 0.21 23.52
N ALA A 189 -12.67 1.37 23.90
CA ALA A 189 -11.88 2.52 24.33
C ALA A 189 -10.90 2.23 25.51
N PRO A 190 -11.29 1.48 26.56
CA PRO A 190 -10.38 1.09 27.64
C PRO A 190 -9.23 0.18 27.19
N LEU A 191 -9.46 -0.67 26.17
CA LEU A 191 -8.46 -1.55 25.57
C LEU A 191 -7.55 -0.79 24.59
N MET A 192 -8.11 0.20 23.89
CA MET A 192 -7.43 1.00 22.90
C MET A 192 -6.40 1.96 23.53
N LEU A 193 -6.68 2.48 24.73
CA LEU A 193 -5.77 3.39 25.42
C LEU A 193 -4.36 2.79 25.68
N PRO A 194 -4.21 1.60 26.30
CA PRO A 194 -2.89 0.98 26.48
C PRO A 194 -2.25 0.54 25.15
N PHE A 195 -3.04 0.21 24.13
CA PHE A 195 -2.54 -0.11 22.79
C PHE A 195 -1.95 1.12 22.10
N LEU A 196 -2.68 2.24 22.05
CA LEU A 196 -2.19 3.50 21.48
C LEU A 196 -0.94 4.00 22.23
N ARG A 197 -0.91 3.85 23.56
CA ARG A 197 0.30 4.13 24.35
C ARG A 197 1.48 3.30 23.89
N PHE A 198 1.30 1.99 23.73
CA PHE A 198 2.36 1.10 23.24
C PHE A 198 2.85 1.51 21.86
N LEU A 199 1.94 1.81 20.92
CA LEU A 199 2.30 2.24 19.58
C LEU A 199 3.12 3.55 19.60
N ALA A 200 2.73 4.52 20.43
CA ALA A 200 3.47 5.76 20.59
C ALA A 200 4.87 5.55 21.21
N GLU A 201 4.99 4.69 22.23
CA GLU A 201 6.26 4.35 22.89
C GLU A 201 7.25 3.64 21.95
N THR A 202 6.73 2.86 20.99
CA THR A 202 7.53 2.03 20.06
C THR A 202 7.60 2.59 18.65
N ASN A 203 7.01 3.78 18.42
CA ASN A 203 6.89 4.41 17.11
C ASN A 203 6.29 3.49 16.03
N ALA A 204 5.34 2.62 16.43
CA ALA A 204 4.67 1.68 15.55
C ALA A 204 3.36 2.28 14.98
N PRO A 205 2.96 1.92 13.75
CA PRO A 205 1.70 2.37 13.19
C PRO A 205 0.50 1.61 13.76
N PHE A 206 -0.67 2.26 13.71
CA PHE A 206 -1.95 1.59 13.85
C PHE A 206 -2.30 0.89 12.53
N TRP A 207 -2.56 -0.42 12.56
CA TRP A 207 -3.03 -1.17 11.39
C TRP A 207 -4.54 -1.38 11.44
N ILE A 208 -5.22 -0.92 10.40
CA ILE A 208 -6.67 -1.07 10.25
C ILE A 208 -7.03 -1.88 9.00
N ASN A 209 -7.88 -2.88 9.16
CA ASN A 209 -8.60 -3.55 8.10
C ASN A 209 -9.85 -2.71 7.77
N ALA A 210 -9.86 -2.06 6.61
CA ALA A 210 -10.89 -1.09 6.25
C ALA A 210 -11.49 -1.41 4.88
N TYR A 211 -12.79 -1.68 4.86
CA TYR A 211 -13.51 -2.15 3.67
C TYR A 211 -14.73 -1.28 3.39
N PRO A 212 -14.64 -0.30 2.47
CA PRO A 212 -15.79 0.45 1.97
C PRO A 212 -16.91 -0.44 1.42
N TYR A 213 -16.56 -1.63 0.90
CA TYR A 213 -17.50 -2.64 0.43
C TYR A 213 -18.58 -2.97 1.47
N PHE A 214 -18.22 -3.19 2.74
CA PHE A 214 -19.20 -3.58 3.75
C PHE A 214 -20.20 -2.46 4.07
N ALA A 215 -19.77 -1.20 4.04
CA ALA A 215 -20.68 -0.05 4.19
C ALA A 215 -21.66 0.02 3.02
N TYR A 216 -21.20 -0.16 1.79
CA TYR A 216 -22.07 -0.19 0.61
C TYR A 216 -23.03 -1.39 0.61
N LYS A 217 -22.53 -2.60 0.94
CA LYS A 217 -23.36 -3.81 1.05
C LYS A 217 -24.49 -3.63 2.06
N ALA A 218 -24.21 -3.01 3.21
CA ALA A 218 -25.18 -2.82 4.28
C ALA A 218 -26.28 -1.79 3.96
N ASP A 219 -25.95 -0.74 3.21
CA ASP A 219 -26.90 0.32 2.85
C ASP A 219 -26.65 0.88 1.43
N PRO A 220 -26.93 0.09 0.38
CA PRO A 220 -26.68 0.52 -1.00
C PRO A 220 -27.62 1.64 -1.47
N ALA A 221 -28.69 1.93 -0.70
CA ALA A 221 -29.63 2.99 -1.02
C ALA A 221 -29.09 4.38 -0.64
N ASN A 222 -28.33 4.47 0.46
CA ASN A 222 -27.80 5.75 0.95
C ASN A 222 -26.29 5.89 0.77
N VAL A 223 -25.55 4.78 0.68
CA VAL A 223 -24.11 4.81 0.41
C VAL A 223 -23.86 4.89 -1.09
N SER A 224 -23.32 6.03 -1.53
CA SER A 224 -22.89 6.21 -2.93
C SER A 224 -21.86 5.15 -3.33
N LEU A 225 -22.19 4.34 -4.34
CA LEU A 225 -21.26 3.35 -4.90
C LEU A 225 -19.97 4.03 -5.40
N SER A 226 -20.07 5.18 -6.07
CA SER A 226 -18.88 5.88 -6.59
C SER A 226 -17.93 6.33 -5.46
N TYR A 227 -18.50 6.73 -4.32
CA TYR A 227 -17.72 7.10 -3.14
C TYR A 227 -17.04 5.89 -2.49
N ALA A 228 -17.76 4.77 -2.38
CA ALA A 228 -17.22 3.51 -1.87
C ALA A 228 -16.14 2.93 -2.80
N LEU A 229 -16.32 3.04 -4.11
CA LEU A 229 -15.36 2.63 -5.15
C LEU A 229 -14.13 3.55 -5.25
N SER A 230 -14.05 4.61 -4.42
CA SER A 230 -12.95 5.59 -4.43
C SER A 230 -12.73 6.27 -5.78
N ASP A 231 -13.81 6.47 -6.54
CA ASP A 231 -13.76 7.10 -7.87
C ASP A 231 -13.09 8.49 -7.78
N PRO A 232 -11.96 8.72 -8.50
CA PRO A 232 -11.24 9.99 -8.45
C PRO A 232 -12.04 11.17 -9.00
N TYR A 233 -13.10 10.93 -9.76
CA TYR A 233 -13.98 11.97 -10.31
C TYR A 233 -15.21 12.24 -9.45
N HIS A 234 -15.44 11.46 -8.38
CA HIS A 234 -16.55 11.70 -7.48
C HIS A 234 -16.28 12.91 -6.58
N VAL A 235 -17.29 13.78 -6.43
CA VAL A 235 -17.19 14.98 -5.58
C VAL A 235 -17.00 14.65 -4.09
N GLY A 236 -17.35 13.42 -3.67
CA GLY A 236 -17.09 12.96 -2.32
C GLY A 236 -18.05 13.51 -1.27
N ALA A 237 -17.70 13.28 -0.01
CA ALA A 237 -18.40 13.81 1.16
C ALA A 237 -17.57 14.92 1.82
N VAL A 238 -18.22 16.00 2.27
CA VAL A 238 -17.58 17.05 3.05
C VAL A 238 -17.89 16.82 4.52
N ASP A 239 -16.84 16.72 5.34
CA ASP A 239 -17.00 16.66 6.79
C ASP A 239 -17.50 18.04 7.29
N PRO A 240 -18.66 18.11 7.96
CA PRO A 240 -19.31 19.38 8.29
C PRO A 240 -18.61 20.18 9.38
N TYR A 241 -17.69 19.58 10.14
CA TYR A 241 -16.99 20.21 11.25
C TYR A 241 -15.58 20.67 10.87
N THR A 242 -14.90 19.89 10.04
CA THR A 242 -13.51 20.17 9.61
C THR A 242 -13.45 20.78 8.21
N HIS A 243 -14.53 20.70 7.44
CA HIS A 243 -14.62 21.09 6.04
C HIS A 243 -13.66 20.33 5.11
N LEU A 244 -13.10 19.21 5.58
CA LEU A 244 -12.29 18.33 4.76
C LEU A 244 -13.17 17.59 3.77
N GLN A 245 -12.75 17.59 2.51
CA GLN A 245 -13.44 16.89 1.43
C GLN A 245 -12.81 15.51 1.23
N TYR A 246 -13.64 14.48 1.34
CA TYR A 246 -13.25 13.09 1.18
C TYR A 246 -13.83 12.55 -0.13
N THR A 247 -12.98 12.36 -1.13
CA THR A 247 -13.37 11.74 -2.42
C THR A 247 -13.32 10.20 -2.37
N SER A 248 -12.78 9.62 -1.29
CA SER A 248 -12.71 8.17 -1.06
C SER A 248 -13.23 7.83 0.33
N MET A 249 -14.14 6.86 0.41
CA MET A 249 -14.63 6.34 1.70
C MET A 249 -13.51 5.69 2.50
N LEU A 250 -12.56 5.00 1.88
CA LEU A 250 -11.42 4.41 2.57
C LEU A 250 -10.62 5.47 3.32
N TYR A 251 -10.35 6.60 2.66
CA TYR A 251 -9.57 7.70 3.23
C TYR A 251 -10.34 8.37 4.39
N ALA A 252 -11.67 8.46 4.26
CA ALA A 252 -12.55 8.91 5.35
C ALA A 252 -12.55 7.96 6.55
N GLN A 253 -12.57 6.63 6.32
CA GLN A 253 -12.51 5.62 7.38
C GLN A 253 -11.17 5.67 8.12
N VAL A 254 -10.06 5.87 7.41
CA VAL A 254 -8.73 6.05 8.03
C VAL A 254 -8.67 7.31 8.90
N ASP A 255 -9.22 8.42 8.42
CA ASP A 255 -9.25 9.64 9.21
C ASP A 255 -10.20 9.52 10.42
N ALA A 256 -11.29 8.75 10.31
CA ALA A 256 -12.14 8.44 11.47
C ALA A 256 -11.37 7.69 12.58
N VAL A 257 -10.52 6.72 12.22
CA VAL A 257 -9.62 6.06 13.19
C VAL A 257 -8.62 7.07 13.77
N THR A 258 -8.08 7.96 12.94
CA THR A 258 -7.14 9.01 13.38
C THR A 258 -7.79 9.97 14.38
N PHE A 259 -9.03 10.42 14.12
CA PHE A 259 -9.80 11.25 15.05
C PHE A 259 -10.14 10.49 16.35
N ALA A 260 -10.50 9.21 16.26
CA ALA A 260 -10.74 8.37 17.44
C ALA A 260 -9.49 8.27 18.33
N ALA A 261 -8.32 8.03 17.73
CA ALA A 261 -7.04 8.02 18.44
C ALA A 261 -6.69 9.40 19.04
N ALA A 262 -6.97 10.49 18.31
CA ALA A 262 -6.77 11.85 18.79
C ALA A 262 -7.60 12.19 20.03
N ARG A 263 -8.85 11.70 20.12
CA ARG A 263 -9.71 11.87 21.30
C ARG A 263 -9.14 11.19 22.55
N LEU A 264 -8.34 10.15 22.39
CA LEU A 264 -7.60 9.50 23.48
C LEU A 264 -6.20 10.10 23.71
N GLY A 265 -5.85 11.19 23.02
CA GLY A 265 -4.57 11.89 23.16
C GLY A 265 -3.45 11.40 22.24
N TYR A 266 -3.75 10.51 21.29
CA TYR A 266 -2.75 9.86 20.43
C TYR A 266 -2.91 10.20 18.95
N GLY A 267 -3.30 11.43 18.64
CA GLY A 267 -3.56 11.91 17.28
C GLY A 267 -2.32 11.99 16.37
N GLY A 268 -1.11 11.73 16.90
CA GLY A 268 0.14 11.67 16.15
C GLY A 268 0.49 10.29 15.57
N ILE A 269 -0.20 9.22 15.98
CA ILE A 269 0.12 7.86 15.53
C ILE A 269 -0.25 7.70 14.05
N PRO A 270 0.65 7.20 13.18
CA PRO A 270 0.33 6.88 11.79
C PRO A 270 -0.72 5.75 11.72
N VAL A 271 -1.77 5.94 10.91
CA VAL A 271 -2.77 4.90 10.63
C VAL A 271 -2.54 4.38 9.23
N PHE A 272 -2.27 3.09 9.09
CA PHE A 272 -2.05 2.40 7.82
C PHE A 272 -3.10 1.32 7.62
N VAL A 273 -3.45 1.05 6.37
CA VAL A 273 -4.47 0.06 6.01
C VAL A 273 -3.79 -1.29 5.81
N SER A 274 -4.01 -2.22 6.73
CA SER A 274 -3.43 -3.57 6.68
C SER A 274 -4.20 -4.53 5.78
N GLU A 275 -5.45 -4.19 5.46
CA GLU A 275 -6.30 -4.85 4.47
C GLU A 275 -7.35 -3.91 3.91
N THR A 276 -7.55 -3.99 2.60
CA THR A 276 -8.73 -3.45 1.95
C THR A 276 -8.94 -4.10 0.59
N GLY A 277 -10.19 -4.32 0.19
CA GLY A 277 -10.49 -4.98 -1.07
C GLY A 277 -11.97 -4.90 -1.41
N TRP A 278 -12.33 -5.50 -2.54
CA TRP A 278 -13.70 -5.59 -2.99
C TRP A 278 -13.91 -6.93 -3.70
N PRO A 279 -14.90 -7.75 -3.29
CA PRO A 279 -15.08 -9.09 -3.84
C PRO A 279 -15.66 -9.02 -5.25
N SER A 280 -15.15 -9.88 -6.13
CA SER A 280 -15.57 -9.96 -7.54
C SER A 280 -16.82 -10.80 -7.78
N LYS A 281 -17.26 -11.54 -6.76
CA LYS A 281 -18.45 -12.38 -6.76
C LYS A 281 -18.90 -12.60 -5.33
N GLY A 282 -20.19 -12.55 -5.07
CA GLY A 282 -20.77 -12.84 -3.75
C GLY A 282 -22.06 -13.65 -3.86
N ASP A 283 -22.67 -13.92 -2.70
CA ASP A 283 -24.01 -14.49 -2.60
C ASP A 283 -25.10 -13.46 -3.01
N ALA A 284 -26.37 -13.87 -3.04
CA ALA A 284 -27.46 -13.02 -3.54
C ALA A 284 -27.69 -11.75 -2.72
N ASP A 285 -27.35 -11.78 -1.42
CA ASP A 285 -27.43 -10.67 -0.47
C ASP A 285 -26.14 -9.83 -0.42
N GLU A 286 -25.14 -10.16 -1.24
CA GLU A 286 -23.84 -9.48 -1.30
C GLU A 286 -23.81 -8.40 -2.38
N VAL A 287 -24.72 -7.44 -2.24
CA VAL A 287 -24.91 -6.36 -3.22
C VAL A 287 -23.59 -5.63 -3.48
N GLY A 288 -23.26 -5.47 -4.75
CA GLY A 288 -22.04 -4.81 -5.20
C GLY A 288 -20.86 -5.74 -5.44
N ALA A 289 -20.91 -7.01 -5.03
CA ALA A 289 -19.85 -8.00 -5.29
C ALA A 289 -19.84 -8.45 -6.76
N THR A 290 -19.22 -7.65 -7.63
CA THR A 290 -19.10 -7.92 -9.08
C THR A 290 -17.68 -7.67 -9.56
N VAL A 291 -17.31 -8.30 -10.68
CA VAL A 291 -16.00 -8.12 -11.32
C VAL A 291 -15.76 -6.64 -11.69
N GLU A 292 -16.79 -5.94 -12.15
CA GLU A 292 -16.72 -4.54 -12.54
C GLU A 292 -16.40 -3.63 -11.35
N ASN A 293 -17.09 -3.83 -10.22
CA ASN A 293 -16.88 -3.05 -9.01
C ASN A 293 -15.54 -3.39 -8.35
N ALA A 294 -15.18 -4.67 -8.30
CA ALA A 294 -13.89 -5.10 -7.78
C ALA A 294 -12.71 -4.50 -8.57
N ARG A 295 -12.82 -4.53 -9.91
CA ARG A 295 -11.86 -3.88 -10.81
C ARG A 295 -11.81 -2.38 -10.58
N ALA A 296 -12.95 -1.71 -10.47
CA ALA A 296 -13.03 -0.26 -10.27
C ALA A 296 -12.36 0.15 -8.94
N TYR A 297 -12.75 -0.48 -7.83
CA TYR A 297 -12.20 -0.21 -6.51
C TYR A 297 -10.67 -0.37 -6.48
N ASN A 298 -10.19 -1.55 -6.88
CA ASN A 298 -8.77 -1.89 -6.80
C ASN A 298 -7.92 -1.05 -7.78
N ARG A 299 -8.45 -0.71 -8.97
CA ARG A 299 -7.78 0.20 -9.91
C ARG A 299 -7.71 1.62 -9.39
N ASN A 300 -8.81 2.15 -8.86
CA ASN A 300 -8.86 3.51 -8.31
C ASN A 300 -7.91 3.64 -7.13
N LEU A 301 -7.90 2.65 -6.23
CA LEU A 301 -6.96 2.58 -5.13
C LEU A 301 -5.50 2.59 -5.63
N LEU A 302 -5.16 1.77 -6.62
CA LEU A 302 -3.82 1.76 -7.21
C LEU A 302 -3.41 3.13 -7.78
N VAL A 303 -4.31 3.83 -8.47
CA VAL A 303 -4.04 5.16 -9.02
C VAL A 303 -3.70 6.17 -7.90
N ARG A 304 -4.48 6.19 -6.82
CA ARG A 304 -4.24 7.05 -5.65
C ARG A 304 -2.90 6.74 -4.98
N GLN A 305 -2.59 5.46 -4.88
CA GLN A 305 -1.37 4.93 -4.29
C GLN A 305 -0.12 5.27 -5.14
N VAL A 306 -0.19 5.21 -6.47
CA VAL A 306 0.86 5.69 -7.39
C VAL A 306 1.04 7.20 -7.30
N GLY A 307 -0.04 7.94 -7.04
CA GLY A 307 -0.01 9.38 -6.79
C GLY A 307 0.58 9.79 -5.43
N ASN A 308 1.00 8.82 -4.60
CA ASN A 308 1.46 9.05 -3.23
C ASN A 308 0.43 9.81 -2.36
N GLU A 309 -0.86 9.61 -2.63
CA GLU A 309 -1.92 10.38 -1.98
C GLU A 309 -2.02 10.07 -0.47
N GLY A 310 -2.03 11.11 0.34
CA GLY A 310 -2.38 11.06 1.76
C GLY A 310 -3.86 11.30 2.01
N THR A 311 -4.32 11.11 3.25
CA THR A 311 -5.71 11.43 3.60
C THR A 311 -5.94 12.95 3.66
N PRO A 312 -7.18 13.45 3.55
CA PRO A 312 -7.48 14.87 3.73
C PRO A 312 -6.95 15.45 5.06
N LEU A 313 -6.98 14.69 6.16
CA LEU A 313 -6.41 15.12 7.45
C LEU A 313 -4.87 15.13 7.43
N ARG A 314 -4.24 14.23 6.66
CA ARG A 314 -2.77 14.08 6.58
C ARG A 314 -2.27 14.07 5.13
N PRO A 315 -2.44 15.18 4.38
CA PRO A 315 -2.19 15.19 2.93
C PRO A 315 -0.71 15.06 2.55
N ARG A 316 0.20 15.34 3.49
CA ARG A 316 1.66 15.22 3.29
C ARG A 316 2.22 13.86 3.67
N GLN A 317 1.40 12.99 4.26
CA GLN A 317 1.79 11.64 4.61
C GLN A 317 1.05 10.68 3.68
N ARG A 318 1.79 10.06 2.74
CA ARG A 318 1.24 9.01 1.89
C ARG A 318 0.58 7.93 2.77
N LEU A 319 -0.66 7.58 2.44
CA LEU A 319 -1.34 6.47 3.11
C LEU A 319 -0.73 5.14 2.64
N GLU A 320 -0.19 4.36 3.58
CA GLU A 320 0.24 2.99 3.29
C GLU A 320 -0.95 2.03 3.32
N VAL A 321 -1.08 1.22 2.26
CA VAL A 321 -2.21 0.32 2.04
C VAL A 321 -1.75 -1.04 1.56
N TYR A 322 -2.34 -2.09 2.13
CA TYR A 322 -2.23 -3.47 1.65
C TYR A 322 -3.57 -3.91 1.05
N LEU A 323 -3.54 -4.28 -0.23
CA LEU A 323 -4.71 -4.75 -0.97
C LEU A 323 -4.99 -6.22 -0.63
N PHE A 324 -6.24 -6.50 -0.25
CA PHE A 324 -6.77 -7.82 -0.01
C PHE A 324 -7.55 -8.31 -1.25
N ALA A 325 -7.09 -9.34 -1.97
CA ALA A 325 -5.84 -10.08 -1.79
C ALA A 325 -5.19 -10.47 -3.13
N LEU A 326 -4.01 -11.09 -3.09
CA LEU A 326 -3.29 -11.52 -4.28
C LEU A 326 -4.06 -12.59 -5.07
N PHE A 327 -4.61 -13.61 -4.37
CA PHE A 327 -5.31 -14.73 -5.01
C PHE A 327 -6.73 -14.88 -4.48
N ASN A 328 -7.59 -15.51 -5.28
CA ASN A 328 -8.81 -16.13 -4.78
C ASN A 328 -8.44 -17.34 -3.92
N GLU A 329 -9.01 -17.42 -2.73
CA GLU A 329 -8.68 -18.43 -1.70
C GLU A 329 -9.88 -19.37 -1.52
N ASP A 330 -9.84 -20.51 -2.22
CA ASP A 330 -11.00 -21.39 -2.40
C ASP A 330 -11.46 -22.13 -1.13
N MET A 331 -10.60 -22.20 -0.12
CA MET A 331 -10.90 -22.83 1.17
C MET A 331 -11.37 -21.85 2.25
N LYS A 332 -11.49 -20.55 1.95
CA LYS A 332 -12.01 -19.60 2.94
C LYS A 332 -13.46 -19.94 3.33
N PRO A 333 -13.76 -20.04 4.63
CA PRO A 333 -15.12 -20.28 5.11
C PRO A 333 -16.00 -19.02 4.90
N GLY A 334 -17.31 -19.16 5.15
CA GLY A 334 -18.23 -18.03 5.09
C GLY A 334 -18.85 -17.81 3.70
N PRO A 335 -19.33 -16.59 3.41
CA PRO A 335 -20.09 -16.29 2.19
C PRO A 335 -19.23 -16.40 0.93
N THR A 336 -19.86 -16.41 -0.25
CA THR A 336 -19.16 -16.56 -1.54
C THR A 336 -18.12 -15.47 -1.76
N SER A 337 -18.36 -14.24 -1.29
CA SER A 337 -17.39 -13.14 -1.36
C SER A 337 -16.01 -13.49 -0.82
N GLU A 338 -15.93 -14.24 0.29
CA GLU A 338 -14.66 -14.59 0.96
C GLU A 338 -13.70 -15.31 0.03
N ARG A 339 -14.21 -16.08 -0.94
CA ARG A 339 -13.41 -16.85 -1.90
C ARG A 339 -13.07 -16.07 -3.17
N ASN A 340 -13.48 -14.80 -3.28
CA ASN A 340 -13.49 -14.03 -4.53
C ASN A 340 -12.88 -12.62 -4.43
N TYR A 341 -12.00 -12.36 -3.45
CA TYR A 341 -11.27 -11.08 -3.29
C TYR A 341 -10.00 -10.96 -4.14
N GLY A 342 -9.53 -12.05 -4.73
CA GLY A 342 -8.26 -12.10 -5.43
C GLY A 342 -8.17 -11.22 -6.67
N LEU A 343 -7.00 -10.62 -6.88
CA LEU A 343 -6.62 -10.07 -8.19
C LEU A 343 -6.35 -11.18 -9.22
N TYR A 344 -5.87 -12.33 -8.75
CA TYR A 344 -5.52 -13.48 -9.56
C TYR A 344 -6.29 -14.73 -9.14
N GLN A 345 -6.56 -15.60 -10.11
CA GLN A 345 -6.90 -16.98 -9.85
C GLN A 345 -5.66 -17.75 -9.36
N PRO A 346 -5.83 -18.90 -8.69
CA PRO A 346 -4.71 -19.74 -8.26
C PRO A 346 -3.81 -20.22 -9.42
N ASP A 347 -4.34 -20.31 -10.64
CA ASP A 347 -3.57 -20.66 -11.84
C ASP A 347 -2.72 -19.50 -12.42
N GLY A 348 -2.74 -18.33 -11.78
CA GLY A 348 -1.98 -17.15 -12.20
C GLY A 348 -2.67 -16.27 -13.25
N ARG A 349 -3.88 -16.63 -13.72
CA ARG A 349 -4.66 -15.73 -14.57
C ARG A 349 -5.26 -14.60 -13.75
N MET A 350 -5.25 -13.38 -14.29
CA MET A 350 -5.96 -12.26 -13.66
C MET A 350 -7.47 -12.52 -13.63
N VAL A 351 -8.12 -12.26 -12.50
CA VAL A 351 -9.59 -12.18 -12.43
C VAL A 351 -10.06 -10.93 -13.20
N TYR A 352 -9.34 -9.82 -13.02
CA TYR A 352 -9.51 -8.56 -13.74
C TYR A 352 -8.20 -7.77 -13.74
N ASN A 353 -8.00 -6.91 -14.74
CA ASN A 353 -6.78 -6.11 -14.85
C ASN A 353 -6.94 -4.73 -14.17
N VAL A 354 -6.15 -4.50 -13.12
CA VAL A 354 -6.06 -3.24 -12.37
C VAL A 354 -4.95 -2.31 -12.84
N GLY A 355 -4.05 -2.78 -13.72
CA GLY A 355 -2.93 -1.99 -14.27
C GLY A 355 -1.58 -2.18 -13.56
N LEU A 356 -1.43 -3.21 -12.72
CA LEU A 356 -0.15 -3.57 -12.10
C LEU A 356 0.85 -4.18 -13.09
N ALA A 357 0.37 -4.97 -14.05
CA ALA A 357 1.21 -5.51 -15.11
C ALA A 357 1.46 -4.41 -16.15
N GLN A 358 2.73 -4.03 -16.34
CA GLN A 358 3.11 -3.27 -17.52
C GLN A 358 2.78 -4.12 -18.75
N GLN A 359 1.96 -3.61 -19.67
CA GLN A 359 2.01 -4.15 -21.02
C GLN A 359 3.44 -3.97 -21.49
N GLN A 360 4.14 -5.06 -21.77
CA GLN A 360 5.21 -5.01 -22.75
C GLN A 360 4.53 -4.54 -24.03
N THR A 361 4.56 -3.23 -24.28
CA THR A 361 4.41 -2.73 -25.64
C THR A 361 5.59 -3.33 -26.39
N THR A 362 5.34 -4.42 -27.10
CA THR A 362 6.21 -4.89 -28.16
C THR A 362 6.26 -3.77 -29.19
N SER A 363 7.21 -2.86 -29.02
CA SER A 363 7.62 -1.92 -30.05
C SER A 363 8.35 -2.72 -31.13
N ALA A 364 7.57 -3.45 -31.93
CA ALA A 364 7.99 -4.18 -33.11
C ALA A 364 6.76 -4.62 -33.93
N ALA A 365 5.91 -3.67 -34.31
CA ALA A 365 5.05 -3.84 -35.49
C ALA A 365 5.68 -3.04 -36.63
N SER A 366 6.67 -3.65 -37.28
CA SER A 366 7.21 -3.18 -38.55
C SER A 366 6.14 -3.29 -39.64
N LEU A 367 5.87 -2.15 -40.28
CA LEU A 367 5.55 -1.94 -41.70
C LEU A 367 5.04 -3.13 -42.52
N SER A 368 3.81 -3.02 -43.02
CA SER A 368 3.44 -3.35 -44.42
C SER A 368 2.03 -2.80 -44.72
N LEU A 369 1.96 -1.68 -45.45
CA LEU A 369 1.58 -1.60 -46.87
C LEU A 369 0.08 -1.84 -47.14
N ALA A 370 -0.66 -0.75 -47.26
CA ALA A 370 -1.78 -0.65 -48.18
C ALA A 370 -1.48 0.49 -49.16
N ALA A 371 -0.90 0.12 -50.31
CA ALA A 371 -0.91 0.97 -51.49
C ALA A 371 -2.34 0.95 -52.05
N SER A 372 -3.00 2.10 -52.09
CA SER A 372 -4.12 2.31 -53.02
C SER A 372 -4.16 3.78 -53.43
N SER A 373 -4.33 3.94 -54.74
CA SER A 373 -4.17 5.11 -55.59
C SER A 373 -4.98 6.34 -55.18
N ALA A 374 -4.34 7.51 -55.23
CA ALA A 374 -4.99 8.82 -55.33
C ALA A 374 -4.63 9.51 -56.65
N PRO A 375 -5.50 10.40 -57.17
CA PRO A 375 -5.07 11.63 -57.82
C PRO A 375 -5.53 12.87 -57.02
N PRO A 376 -4.97 14.07 -57.32
CA PRO A 376 -4.41 14.95 -56.30
C PRO A 376 -5.23 16.21 -56.04
N THR A 377 -5.10 16.81 -54.85
CA THR A 377 -5.06 18.29 -54.69
C THR A 377 -4.52 18.74 -53.32
N ARG A 378 -3.45 19.56 -53.39
CA ARG A 378 -3.09 20.76 -52.59
C ARG A 378 -2.78 20.66 -51.08
N ASP A 379 -1.47 20.65 -50.82
CA ASP A 379 -0.69 21.48 -49.87
C ASP A 379 -1.44 22.37 -48.85
N VAL A 380 -1.27 22.07 -47.56
CA VAL A 380 -0.93 23.03 -46.49
C VAL A 380 -0.11 22.29 -45.41
N GLY A 381 1.20 22.22 -45.59
CA GLY A 381 2.15 21.85 -44.55
C GLY A 381 2.89 23.10 -44.06
N LYS A 382 2.55 23.58 -42.86
CA LYS A 382 3.32 24.53 -42.03
C LYS A 382 2.49 24.76 -40.76
N ASP A 383 2.88 24.12 -39.66
CA ASP A 383 2.62 24.63 -38.29
C ASP A 383 3.26 23.78 -37.16
N LEU A 384 3.86 22.62 -37.43
CA LEU A 384 4.53 21.83 -36.38
C LEU A 384 6.04 22.09 -36.19
N THR A 385 6.68 22.86 -37.08
CA THR A 385 8.12 23.17 -36.98
C THR A 385 8.44 24.45 -36.21
N CYS A 386 7.43 25.26 -35.85
CA CYS A 386 7.62 26.53 -35.14
C CYS A 386 7.70 26.37 -33.62
N LEU A 387 7.07 25.33 -33.04
CA LEU A 387 7.09 25.10 -31.59
C LEU A 387 8.41 24.55 -31.06
N CYS A 388 9.16 23.80 -31.88
CA CYS A 388 10.43 23.19 -31.46
C CYS A 388 11.63 24.17 -31.49
N ILE A 389 11.50 25.30 -32.20
CA ILE A 389 12.57 26.32 -32.29
C ILE A 389 12.45 27.33 -31.15
N LEU A 390 11.24 27.59 -30.65
CA LEU A 390 11.00 28.51 -29.53
C LEU A 390 11.47 27.95 -28.17
N SER A 391 11.42 26.64 -27.96
CA SER A 391 11.94 26.01 -26.74
C SER A 391 13.47 25.97 -26.69
N ALA A 392 14.14 25.85 -27.84
CA ALA A 392 15.60 25.87 -27.93
C ALA A 392 16.20 27.26 -27.67
N LEU A 393 15.52 28.35 -28.07
CA LEU A 393 15.98 29.72 -27.80
C LEU A 393 15.81 30.13 -26.32
N ALA A 394 14.77 29.66 -25.64
CA ALA A 394 14.54 29.97 -24.22
C ALA A 394 15.62 29.35 -23.31
N ILE A 395 16.17 28.20 -23.67
CA ILE A 395 17.24 27.50 -22.94
C ILE A 395 18.62 28.17 -23.16
N LEU A 396 18.83 28.80 -24.33
CA LEU A 396 20.05 29.58 -24.59
C LEU A 396 20.09 30.93 -23.87
N LEU A 397 18.93 31.55 -23.63
CA LEU A 397 18.85 32.85 -22.95
C LEU A 397 18.96 32.74 -21.42
N THR A 398 18.48 31.66 -20.81
CA THR A 398 18.64 31.43 -19.36
C THR A 398 20.05 31.02 -18.97
N SER A 399 20.81 30.41 -19.87
CA SER A 399 22.21 30.04 -19.65
C SER A 399 23.21 31.20 -19.78
N GLN A 400 22.86 32.28 -20.49
CA GLN A 400 23.69 33.50 -20.52
C GLN A 400 23.44 34.43 -19.31
N ALA A 401 22.27 34.38 -18.67
CA ALA A 401 21.98 35.17 -17.48
C ALA A 401 22.72 34.68 -16.22
N PHE A 402 23.14 33.42 -16.18
CA PHE A 402 23.90 32.82 -15.05
C PHE A 402 25.41 33.02 -15.13
N LEU A 403 25.92 33.67 -16.18
CA LEU A 403 27.36 33.93 -16.38
C LEU A 403 27.76 35.41 -16.21
N LEU A 404 26.84 36.26 -15.76
CA LEU A 404 27.07 37.69 -15.49
C LEU A 404 26.54 38.16 -14.12
N GLY A 405 26.36 37.24 -13.17
CA GLY A 405 26.05 37.53 -11.76
C GLY A 405 27.18 37.13 -10.84
#